data_AF-A0AAV0HS40-F1
#
_entry.id   AF-A0AAV0HS40-F1
#
_cell.length_a   1.000
_cell.length_b   1.000
_cell.length_c   1.000
_cell.angle_alpha   90.00
_cell.angle_beta   90.00
_cell.angle_gamma   90.00
#
_symmetry.space_group_name_H-M   'P 1'
#
loop_
_entity.id
_entity.type
_entity.pdbx_description
1 polymer ?
#
loop_
_entity_poly.entity_id
_entity_poly.type
_entity_poly.pdbx_seq_one_letter_code
_entity_poly.pdbx_strand_id
1 'polypeptide(L)'
;MARLLLRNTLSLKTFLAPEGLMRGILGTSSQVCNFATKGRKKSKSDGSESSEDDSSKREVALQQALDQITSTFGKGSIMWFGRAVAPRDVPVISTGSLLLDVALGTGGFPKGRVVEIYGPEASGKTTLALHVIAEAQKLGEYCVFVDAEHALDSSLAEAIGVNTETLLLSQPDCGEQALSLVDTIIRSGSVGVVVVDSIATFGGFGGPKDVTCGGNALKFYASVRLNIKRIGLVKKAEETIGSRVQIKVVKNKLSPPFKTIEFDLEFGKGICQASEIIDLALKHKILTKSGGFYTYEDKKYHGRDAMKAFINNNEDAREEMKLKIKEKLAAGHTEKEKVADAIVTATDSEPTEVIASDSTDDEVAAVEA
;
A
#
# COMPACT_ATOMS: atom_id res chain seq x y z
N MET A 1 -34.91 23.50 -23.95
CA MET A 1 -35.59 22.23 -24.33
C MET A 1 -36.21 21.58 -23.09
N ALA A 2 -37.07 20.57 -23.25
CA ALA A 2 -37.88 19.93 -22.18
C ALA A 2 -37.03 19.32 -21.03
N ARG A 3 -37.44 19.17 -19.75
CA ARG A 3 -38.70 19.31 -18.95
C ARG A 3 -39.52 17.99 -18.72
N LEU A 4 -39.88 17.73 -17.45
CA LEU A 4 -40.66 16.59 -16.87
C LEU A 4 -39.92 15.23 -16.84
N LEU A 5 -40.07 14.29 -15.88
CA LEU A 5 -40.70 14.18 -14.53
C LEU A 5 -39.99 12.98 -13.79
N LEU A 6 -40.37 12.37 -12.64
CA LEU A 6 -41.57 12.42 -11.79
C LEU A 6 -41.23 12.41 -10.25
N ARG A 7 -41.53 11.31 -9.52
CA ARG A 7 -41.38 11.10 -8.06
C ARG A 7 -41.43 9.59 -7.74
N ASN A 8 -40.97 9.20 -6.55
CA ASN A 8 -41.78 8.31 -5.68
C ASN A 8 -41.71 8.82 -4.22
N THR A 9 -42.58 8.34 -3.33
CA THR A 9 -42.94 9.03 -2.07
C THR A 9 -43.04 8.12 -0.85
N LEU A 10 -42.82 8.69 0.34
CA LEU A 10 -43.41 8.21 1.60
C LEU A 10 -43.98 9.39 2.41
N SER A 11 -44.92 9.07 3.30
CA SER A 11 -45.73 10.01 4.12
C SER A 11 -45.14 10.14 5.54
N LEU A 12 -45.61 10.96 6.50
CA LEU A 12 -46.94 11.57 6.67
C LEU A 12 -46.92 12.87 7.51
N LYS A 13 -47.75 13.84 7.10
CA LYS A 13 -48.22 15.12 7.71
C LYS A 13 -47.81 15.54 9.15
N THR A 14 -47.52 16.84 9.29
CA THR A 14 -48.15 17.73 10.30
C THR A 14 -48.32 19.17 9.77
N PHE A 15 -49.27 19.94 10.32
CA PHE A 15 -49.58 21.35 9.97
C PHE A 15 -48.53 22.32 10.58
N LEU A 16 -48.30 23.56 10.12
CA LEU A 16 -49.23 24.71 9.99
C LEU A 16 -48.86 25.68 8.81
N ALA A 17 -49.62 26.77 8.65
CA ALA A 17 -49.69 27.65 7.46
C ALA A 17 -48.85 28.96 7.55
N PRO A 18 -48.65 29.72 6.44
CA PRO A 18 -47.67 30.81 6.34
C PRO A 18 -48.23 32.23 6.07
N GLU A 19 -47.40 33.26 6.27
CA GLU A 19 -47.44 34.58 5.61
C GLU A 19 -46.00 34.95 5.17
N GLY A 20 -45.75 35.54 3.99
CA GLY A 20 -45.66 37.00 3.77
C GLY A 20 -44.18 37.47 3.87
N LEU A 21 -43.60 38.31 2.99
CA LEU A 21 -44.06 39.05 1.81
C LEU A 21 -42.86 39.30 0.86
N MET A 22 -43.10 39.43 -0.46
CA MET A 22 -42.08 39.75 -1.47
C MET A 22 -41.63 41.22 -1.44
N ARG A 23 -40.31 41.47 -1.57
CA ARG A 23 -39.77 42.69 -2.20
C ARG A 23 -38.37 42.44 -2.77
N GLY A 24 -38.26 42.41 -4.11
CA GLY A 24 -36.98 42.34 -4.81
C GLY A 24 -36.49 43.71 -5.28
N ILE A 25 -35.18 43.85 -5.47
CA ILE A 25 -34.54 44.98 -6.16
C ILE A 25 -33.48 44.42 -7.12
N LEU A 26 -33.42 44.96 -8.34
CA LEU A 26 -32.38 44.63 -9.34
C LEU A 26 -31.03 45.23 -8.91
N GLY A 27 -29.93 44.50 -9.12
CA GLY A 27 -28.59 44.93 -8.76
C GLY A 27 -27.49 44.31 -9.61
N THR A 28 -27.42 44.67 -10.89
CA THR A 28 -26.28 44.30 -11.75
C THR A 28 -25.08 45.21 -11.50
N SER A 29 -23.95 44.65 -11.05
CA SER A 29 -22.63 45.19 -11.43
C SER A 29 -21.53 44.14 -11.29
N SER A 30 -20.78 43.94 -12.36
CA SER A 30 -19.40 43.44 -12.28
C SER A 30 -18.50 44.53 -11.70
N GLN A 31 -17.44 44.16 -10.98
CA GLN A 31 -16.06 44.71 -11.10
C GLN A 31 -15.15 44.09 -10.01
N VAL A 32 -14.14 43.32 -10.41
CA VAL A 32 -12.72 43.72 -10.64
C VAL A 32 -11.88 43.71 -9.35
N CYS A 33 -10.86 42.85 -9.35
CA CYS A 33 -9.85 42.78 -8.29
C CYS A 33 -8.89 43.97 -8.37
N ASN A 34 -8.91 44.85 -7.37
CA ASN A 34 -7.95 45.96 -7.26
C ASN A 34 -6.75 45.56 -6.40
N PHE A 35 -5.67 45.13 -7.06
CA PHE A 35 -4.37 44.87 -6.42
C PHE A 35 -3.65 46.21 -6.15
N ALA A 36 -3.85 46.78 -4.96
CA ALA A 36 -3.38 48.13 -4.62
C ALA A 36 -2.15 48.12 -3.70
N THR A 37 -0.96 48.28 -4.27
CA THR A 37 0.29 48.45 -3.51
C THR A 37 0.40 49.86 -2.94
N LYS A 38 0.64 49.99 -1.62
CA LYS A 38 1.13 51.22 -0.97
C LYS A 38 1.70 50.94 0.42
N GLY A 39 3.03 50.91 0.54
CA GLY A 39 3.71 50.84 1.83
C GLY A 39 3.76 52.21 2.53
N ARG A 40 3.72 52.22 3.87
CA ARG A 40 4.03 53.39 4.71
C ARG A 40 4.82 52.96 5.94
N LYS A 41 5.68 53.86 6.45
CA LYS A 41 6.73 53.56 7.44
C LYS A 41 6.20 53.22 8.85
N LYS A 42 7.02 52.49 9.61
CA LYS A 42 6.92 52.30 11.07
C LYS A 42 6.71 53.63 11.81
N SER A 43 5.93 53.57 12.88
CA SER A 43 6.10 54.36 14.10
C SER A 43 6.14 53.38 15.29
N LYS A 44 6.80 53.75 16.39
CA LYS A 44 7.01 52.88 17.56
C LYS A 44 6.54 53.59 18.82
N SER A 45 5.73 52.92 19.63
CA SER A 45 5.35 53.32 20.98
C SER A 45 4.99 52.05 21.75
N ASP A 46 5.64 51.83 22.88
CA ASP A 46 5.50 50.59 23.66
C ASP A 46 4.21 50.61 24.52
N GLY A 47 3.60 49.44 24.73
CA GLY A 47 2.37 49.26 25.51
C GLY A 47 2.18 47.80 25.90
N SER A 48 2.44 47.46 27.16
CA SER A 48 2.71 46.10 27.62
C SER A 48 1.47 45.34 28.12
N GLU A 49 0.47 45.16 27.24
CA GLU A 49 -0.76 44.39 27.53
C GLU A 49 -1.13 43.39 26.38
N SER A 50 -0.28 43.27 25.35
CA SER A 50 -0.71 42.80 24.02
C SER A 50 -0.39 41.35 23.64
N SER A 51 -0.18 40.44 24.59
CA SER A 51 0.12 39.01 24.31
C SER A 51 -1.14 38.14 24.21
N GLU A 52 -1.98 38.16 25.24
CA GLU A 52 -3.18 37.30 25.35
C GLU A 52 -4.33 37.82 24.48
N ASP A 53 -4.43 39.13 24.36
CA ASP A 53 -5.47 39.80 23.57
C ASP A 53 -5.21 39.68 22.05
N ASP A 54 -3.99 39.29 21.62
CA ASP A 54 -3.66 39.06 20.21
C ASP A 54 -3.64 37.56 19.83
N SER A 55 -3.33 36.65 20.77
CA SER A 55 -3.53 35.21 20.55
C SER A 55 -5.01 34.85 20.43
N SER A 56 -5.87 35.39 21.29
CA SER A 56 -7.33 35.19 21.24
C SER A 56 -7.95 35.67 19.92
N LYS A 57 -7.52 36.83 19.41
CA LYS A 57 -7.95 37.33 18.09
C LYS A 57 -7.47 36.42 16.95
N ARG A 58 -6.25 35.87 17.04
CA ARG A 58 -5.73 34.88 16.08
C ARG A 58 -6.52 33.57 16.11
N GLU A 59 -6.92 33.09 17.29
CA GLU A 59 -7.74 31.88 17.45
C GLU A 59 -9.15 32.06 16.87
N VAL A 60 -9.80 33.21 17.10
CA VAL A 60 -11.12 33.52 16.52
C VAL A 60 -11.05 33.59 14.99
N ALA A 61 -10.03 34.24 14.43
CA ALA A 61 -9.83 34.30 12.98
C ALA A 61 -9.54 32.92 12.36
N LEU A 62 -8.75 32.08 13.05
CA LEU A 62 -8.49 30.70 12.64
C LEU A 62 -9.77 29.85 12.67
N GLN A 63 -10.58 29.96 13.72
CA GLN A 63 -11.85 29.22 13.82
C GLN A 63 -12.81 29.59 12.69
N GLN A 64 -12.95 30.89 12.38
CA GLN A 64 -13.75 31.34 11.23
C GLN A 64 -13.27 30.76 9.90
N ALA A 65 -11.95 30.66 9.68
CA ALA A 65 -11.38 30.03 8.49
C ALA A 65 -11.66 28.51 8.45
N LEU A 66 -11.53 27.80 9.58
CA LEU A 66 -11.86 26.38 9.70
C LEU A 66 -13.34 26.10 9.41
N ASP A 67 -14.24 26.95 9.91
CA ASP A 67 -15.69 26.85 9.67
C ASP A 67 -16.03 27.17 8.20
N GLN A 68 -15.40 28.17 7.59
CA GLN A 68 -15.56 28.47 6.17
C GLN A 68 -15.11 27.32 5.26
N ILE A 69 -13.95 26.71 5.56
CA ILE A 69 -13.45 25.53 4.83
C ILE A 69 -14.42 24.36 5.02
N THR A 70 -14.85 24.09 6.26
CA THR A 70 -15.81 23.01 6.59
C THR A 70 -17.17 23.20 5.90
N SER A 71 -17.64 24.44 5.78
CA SER A 71 -18.89 24.76 5.07
C SER A 71 -18.76 24.68 3.54
N THR A 72 -17.56 24.86 2.99
CA THR A 72 -17.32 24.87 1.54
C THR A 72 -17.00 23.48 0.99
N PHE A 73 -16.19 22.70 1.74
CA PHE A 73 -15.64 21.40 1.31
C PHE A 73 -16.17 20.21 2.13
N GLY A 74 -17.06 20.46 3.10
CA GLY A 74 -17.68 19.43 3.93
C GLY A 74 -16.92 19.08 5.21
N LYS A 75 -17.55 18.27 6.07
CA LYS A 75 -16.97 17.85 7.35
C LYS A 75 -15.73 16.98 7.14
N GLY A 76 -14.65 17.28 7.85
CA GLY A 76 -13.37 16.55 7.75
C GLY A 76 -12.43 17.04 6.63
N SER A 77 -12.82 18.06 5.86
CA SER A 77 -11.96 18.72 4.87
C SER A 77 -10.72 19.40 5.46
N ILE A 78 -10.81 19.85 6.72
CA ILE A 78 -9.68 20.27 7.53
C ILE A 78 -9.90 19.86 8.99
N MET A 79 -8.85 19.43 9.68
CA MET A 79 -8.89 19.09 11.11
C MET A 79 -7.49 19.14 11.74
N TRP A 80 -7.44 19.38 13.05
CA TRP A 80 -6.20 19.33 13.83
C TRP A 80 -5.56 17.94 13.77
N PHE A 81 -4.25 17.84 13.50
CA PHE A 81 -3.55 16.56 13.32
C PHE A 81 -3.74 15.59 14.50
N GLY A 82 -3.58 16.06 15.75
CA GLY A 82 -3.84 15.25 16.95
C GLY A 82 -5.31 14.91 17.23
N ARG A 83 -6.25 15.48 16.46
CA ARG A 83 -7.68 15.12 16.44
C ARG A 83 -8.08 14.41 15.14
N ALA A 84 -7.17 14.25 14.18
CA ALA A 84 -7.39 13.46 13.00
C ALA A 84 -7.46 12.00 13.44
N VAL A 85 -8.66 11.42 13.40
CA VAL A 85 -8.85 9.97 13.61
C VAL A 85 -8.41 9.24 12.35
N ALA A 86 -7.11 9.32 12.06
CA ALA A 86 -6.44 8.31 11.28
C ALA A 86 -6.67 6.98 12.00
N PRO A 87 -7.18 5.94 11.31
CA PRO A 87 -7.25 4.59 11.89
C PRO A 87 -5.86 4.21 12.40
N ARG A 88 -5.74 3.94 13.71
CA ARG A 88 -4.45 3.59 14.33
C ARG A 88 -3.83 2.38 13.65
N ASP A 89 -4.67 1.42 13.30
CA ASP A 89 -4.40 0.40 12.30
C ASP A 89 -5.13 0.76 11.00
N VAL A 90 -4.39 0.91 9.90
CA VAL A 90 -4.99 0.96 8.56
C VAL A 90 -5.36 -0.48 8.19
N PRO A 91 -6.64 -0.79 7.88
CA PRO A 91 -7.04 -2.16 7.59
C PRO A 91 -6.30 -2.70 6.36
N VAL A 92 -5.88 -3.96 6.44
CA VAL A 92 -5.06 -4.64 5.41
C VAL A 92 -5.76 -5.83 4.78
N ILE A 93 -5.20 -6.31 3.67
CA ILE A 93 -5.52 -7.59 3.02
C ILE A 93 -4.20 -8.36 2.90
N SER A 94 -4.17 -9.63 3.28
CA SER A 94 -2.99 -10.49 3.13
C SER A 94 -2.60 -10.60 1.65
N THR A 95 -1.30 -10.71 1.39
CA THR A 95 -0.76 -10.96 0.05
C THR A 95 -0.77 -12.44 -0.35
N GLY A 96 -1.34 -13.32 0.49
CA GLY A 96 -1.27 -14.78 0.34
C GLY A 96 0.11 -15.38 0.67
N SER A 97 1.11 -14.52 0.93
CA SER A 97 2.48 -14.87 1.32
C SER A 97 2.75 -14.36 2.74
N LEU A 98 3.01 -15.28 3.67
CA LEU A 98 3.36 -14.95 5.05
C LEU A 98 4.72 -14.26 5.13
N LEU A 99 5.64 -14.56 4.20
CA LEU A 99 6.92 -13.86 4.08
C LEU A 99 6.74 -12.40 3.64
N LEU A 100 5.86 -12.14 2.66
CA LEU A 100 5.62 -10.79 2.15
C LEU A 100 4.80 -9.95 3.14
N ASP A 101 3.79 -10.51 3.81
CA ASP A 101 3.02 -9.79 4.84
C ASP A 101 3.92 -9.30 5.99
N VAL A 102 4.86 -10.14 6.44
CA VAL A 102 5.90 -9.79 7.43
C VAL A 102 6.94 -8.82 6.87
N ALA A 103 7.24 -8.89 5.57
CA ALA A 103 8.10 -7.92 4.91
C ALA A 103 7.45 -6.53 4.80
N LEU A 104 6.14 -6.46 4.53
CA LEU A 104 5.37 -5.22 4.53
C LEU A 104 5.29 -4.59 5.93
N GLY A 105 5.35 -5.40 7.00
CA GLY A 105 5.29 -4.96 8.39
C GLY A 105 3.88 -4.69 8.89
N THR A 106 3.01 -4.20 8.01
CA THR A 106 1.56 -4.02 8.23
C THR A 106 0.76 -5.33 8.19
N GLY A 107 1.37 -6.48 7.91
CA GLY A 107 0.68 -7.76 7.80
C GLY A 107 -0.15 -7.95 6.53
N GLY A 108 0.05 -7.09 5.51
CA GLY A 108 -0.68 -7.12 4.25
C GLY A 108 -0.68 -5.76 3.54
N PHE A 109 -1.35 -5.67 2.39
CA PHE A 109 -1.53 -4.41 1.65
C PHE A 109 -2.62 -3.54 2.31
N PRO A 110 -2.37 -2.24 2.53
CA PRO A 110 -3.35 -1.34 3.16
C PRO A 110 -4.50 -0.95 2.22
N LYS A 111 -5.74 -1.12 2.69
CA LYS A 111 -6.95 -0.72 1.98
C LYS A 111 -7.02 0.80 1.78
N GLY A 112 -7.72 1.23 0.71
CA GLY A 112 -7.83 2.64 0.34
C GLY A 112 -6.51 3.29 -0.11
N ARG A 113 -5.50 2.49 -0.49
CA ARG A 113 -4.20 2.96 -0.98
C ARG A 113 -3.84 2.28 -2.30
N VAL A 114 -3.16 3.02 -3.18
CA VAL A 114 -2.56 2.45 -4.39
C VAL A 114 -1.31 1.63 -4.04
N VAL A 115 -1.16 0.47 -4.66
CA VAL A 115 0.01 -0.40 -4.62
C VAL A 115 0.51 -0.61 -6.06
N GLU A 116 1.83 -0.60 -6.27
CA GLU A 116 2.45 -0.87 -7.57
C GLU A 116 3.30 -2.15 -7.47
N ILE A 117 2.98 -3.17 -8.26
CA ILE A 117 3.77 -4.41 -8.37
C ILE A 117 4.38 -4.41 -9.77
N TYR A 118 5.70 -4.32 -9.86
CA TYR A 118 6.39 -4.19 -11.15
C TYR A 118 7.57 -5.13 -11.27
N GLY A 119 7.88 -5.53 -12.50
CA GLY A 119 8.93 -6.50 -12.79
C GLY A 119 8.76 -7.18 -14.15
N PRO A 120 9.75 -7.99 -14.56
CA PRO A 120 9.78 -8.64 -15.86
C PRO A 120 8.55 -9.51 -16.18
N GLU A 121 8.43 -9.94 -17.42
CA GLU A 121 7.53 -11.03 -17.82
C GLU A 121 7.83 -12.32 -17.04
N ALA A 122 6.81 -13.17 -16.86
CA ALA A 122 6.89 -14.44 -16.10
C ALA A 122 7.53 -14.34 -14.70
N SER A 123 7.48 -13.16 -14.05
CA SER A 123 7.98 -12.92 -12.69
C SER A 123 6.98 -13.25 -11.58
N GLY A 124 5.69 -13.40 -11.91
CA GLY A 124 4.61 -13.71 -10.97
C GLY A 124 3.71 -12.54 -10.56
N LYS A 125 3.71 -11.41 -11.29
CA LYS A 125 2.85 -10.24 -11.03
C LYS A 125 1.37 -10.63 -10.86
N THR A 126 0.79 -11.19 -11.93
CA THR A 126 -0.60 -11.68 -12.01
C THR A 126 -0.90 -12.71 -10.92
N THR A 127 0.01 -13.67 -10.71
CA THR A 127 -0.11 -14.70 -9.66
C THR A 127 -0.24 -14.09 -8.27
N LEU A 128 0.59 -13.10 -7.93
CA LEU A 128 0.52 -12.38 -6.66
C LEU A 128 -0.78 -11.55 -6.54
N ALA A 129 -1.23 -10.93 -7.62
CA ALA A 129 -2.48 -10.18 -7.64
C ALA A 129 -3.72 -11.10 -7.43
N LEU A 130 -3.71 -12.29 -8.02
CA LEU A 130 -4.75 -13.31 -7.80
C LEU A 130 -4.75 -13.84 -6.36
N HIS A 131 -3.58 -13.99 -5.72
CA HIS A 131 -3.54 -14.31 -4.28
C HIS A 131 -4.16 -13.21 -3.42
N VAL A 132 -3.93 -11.93 -3.70
CA VAL A 132 -4.58 -10.81 -2.99
C VAL A 132 -6.10 -10.84 -3.16
N ILE A 133 -6.59 -11.16 -4.37
CA ILE A 133 -8.02 -11.32 -4.65
C ILE A 133 -8.60 -12.49 -3.86
N ALA A 134 -7.93 -13.65 -3.83
CA ALA A 134 -8.36 -14.81 -3.07
C ALA A 134 -8.43 -14.52 -1.56
N GLU A 135 -7.45 -13.80 -0.98
CA GLU A 135 -7.49 -13.38 0.42
C GLU A 135 -8.60 -12.33 0.69
N ALA A 136 -8.89 -11.43 -0.25
CA ALA A 136 -9.99 -10.47 -0.12
C ALA A 136 -11.38 -11.14 -0.20
N GLN A 137 -11.57 -12.09 -1.12
CA GLN A 137 -12.81 -12.86 -1.25
C GLN A 137 -13.08 -13.73 -0.01
N LYS A 138 -12.04 -14.26 0.66
CA LYS A 138 -12.17 -14.94 1.96
C LYS A 138 -12.69 -14.04 3.08
N LEU A 139 -12.51 -12.72 2.96
CA LEU A 139 -13.08 -11.71 3.86
C LEU A 139 -14.49 -11.27 3.44
N GLY A 140 -15.07 -11.87 2.39
CA GLY A 140 -16.38 -11.53 1.85
C GLY A 140 -16.40 -10.26 0.98
N GLU A 141 -15.24 -9.78 0.52
CA GLU A 141 -15.17 -8.56 -0.28
C GLU A 141 -15.31 -8.84 -1.78
N TYR A 142 -16.15 -8.06 -2.46
CA TYR A 142 -16.17 -8.03 -3.91
C TYR A 142 -14.82 -7.54 -4.45
N CYS A 143 -14.36 -8.21 -5.49
CA CYS A 143 -13.10 -7.94 -6.15
C CYS A 143 -13.33 -7.67 -7.65
N VAL A 144 -12.47 -6.84 -8.22
CA VAL A 144 -12.48 -6.50 -9.66
C VAL A 144 -11.11 -6.77 -10.24
N PHE A 145 -11.06 -7.45 -11.39
CA PHE A 145 -9.87 -7.62 -12.20
C PHE A 145 -10.06 -6.88 -13.53
N VAL A 146 -9.22 -5.88 -13.80
CA VAL A 146 -9.15 -5.20 -15.08
C VAL A 146 -7.98 -5.80 -15.86
N ASP A 147 -8.31 -6.66 -16.80
CA ASP A 147 -7.38 -7.42 -17.65
C ASP A 147 -7.13 -6.64 -18.94
N ALA A 148 -6.05 -5.86 -18.98
CA ALA A 148 -5.64 -5.11 -20.17
C ALA A 148 -4.67 -5.89 -21.09
N GLU A 149 -4.25 -7.11 -20.71
CA GLU A 149 -3.44 -7.99 -21.59
C GLU A 149 -4.31 -9.07 -22.30
N HIS A 150 -5.59 -9.20 -21.92
CA HIS A 150 -6.50 -10.29 -22.33
C HIS A 150 -5.91 -11.69 -22.04
N ALA A 151 -5.19 -11.80 -20.93
CA ALA A 151 -4.29 -12.91 -20.62
C ALA A 151 -4.62 -13.67 -19.31
N LEU A 152 -5.75 -13.36 -18.67
CA LEU A 152 -6.15 -14.03 -17.44
C LEU A 152 -6.60 -15.48 -17.68
N ASP A 153 -5.90 -16.45 -17.08
CA ASP A 153 -6.32 -17.85 -17.01
C ASP A 153 -7.18 -18.11 -15.75
N SER A 154 -8.47 -18.42 -15.98
CA SER A 154 -9.41 -18.82 -14.93
C SER A 154 -8.94 -20.07 -14.18
N SER A 155 -8.28 -21.02 -14.86
CA SER A 155 -7.80 -22.28 -14.27
C SER A 155 -6.78 -22.02 -13.17
N LEU A 156 -5.81 -21.14 -13.43
CA LEU A 156 -4.83 -20.68 -12.45
C LEU A 156 -5.50 -19.86 -11.32
N ALA A 157 -6.50 -19.03 -11.63
CA ALA A 157 -7.22 -18.26 -10.62
C ALA A 157 -7.96 -19.17 -9.63
N GLU A 158 -8.72 -20.15 -10.14
CA GLU A 158 -9.44 -21.13 -9.32
C GLU A 158 -8.48 -22.01 -8.50
N ALA A 159 -7.35 -22.43 -9.08
CA ALA A 159 -6.33 -23.20 -8.37
C ALA A 159 -5.58 -22.40 -7.28
N ILE A 160 -5.56 -21.06 -7.37
CA ILE A 160 -5.08 -20.14 -6.32
C ILE A 160 -6.15 -19.95 -5.21
N GLY A 161 -7.41 -20.31 -5.47
CA GLY A 161 -8.55 -20.13 -4.58
C GLY A 161 -9.33 -18.83 -4.80
N VAL A 162 -9.25 -18.23 -5.99
CA VAL A 162 -10.14 -17.15 -6.43
C VAL A 162 -11.50 -17.74 -6.75
N ASN A 163 -12.57 -17.14 -6.22
CA ASN A 163 -13.94 -17.46 -6.62
C ASN A 163 -14.26 -16.71 -7.92
N THR A 164 -14.31 -17.44 -9.04
CA THR A 164 -14.55 -16.89 -10.38
C THR A 164 -15.99 -16.43 -10.62
N GLU A 165 -16.97 -17.00 -9.92
CA GLU A 165 -18.39 -16.59 -9.99
C GLU A 165 -18.65 -15.17 -9.41
N THR A 166 -17.81 -14.73 -8.47
CA THR A 166 -17.93 -13.44 -7.76
C THR A 166 -16.82 -12.44 -8.10
N LEU A 167 -15.88 -12.81 -8.98
CA LEU A 167 -14.87 -11.90 -9.50
C LEU A 167 -15.43 -11.10 -10.69
N LEU A 168 -15.46 -9.77 -10.57
CA LEU A 168 -15.84 -8.90 -11.68
C LEU A 168 -14.66 -8.71 -12.63
N LEU A 169 -14.69 -9.39 -13.79
CA LEU A 169 -13.72 -9.22 -14.86
C LEU A 169 -14.13 -8.07 -15.80
N SER A 170 -13.15 -7.23 -16.16
CA SER A 170 -13.28 -6.20 -17.20
C SER A 170 -12.11 -6.30 -18.17
N GLN A 171 -12.39 -6.33 -19.47
CA GLN A 171 -11.39 -6.28 -20.54
C GLN A 171 -11.62 -5.01 -21.38
N PRO A 172 -10.91 -3.90 -21.09
CA PRO A 172 -11.12 -2.61 -21.73
C PRO A 172 -10.30 -2.44 -23.01
N ASP A 173 -10.87 -1.77 -24.01
CA ASP A 173 -10.25 -1.42 -25.29
C ASP A 173 -9.13 -0.38 -25.16
N CYS A 174 -9.17 0.50 -24.13
CA CYS A 174 -8.13 1.50 -23.88
C CYS A 174 -7.89 1.84 -22.40
N GLY A 175 -6.76 2.51 -22.12
CA GLY A 175 -6.36 2.90 -20.76
C GLY A 175 -7.28 3.94 -20.11
N GLU A 176 -7.89 4.82 -20.88
CA GLU A 176 -8.85 5.82 -20.40
C GLU A 176 -10.15 5.14 -19.91
N GLN A 177 -10.63 4.14 -20.65
CA GLN A 177 -11.78 3.31 -20.28
C GLN A 177 -11.47 2.48 -19.03
N ALA A 178 -10.29 1.87 -18.96
CA ALA A 178 -9.81 1.14 -17.78
C ALA A 178 -9.83 2.04 -16.52
N LEU A 179 -9.24 3.24 -16.60
CA LEU A 179 -9.18 4.17 -15.47
C LEU A 179 -10.54 4.77 -15.11
N SER A 180 -11.42 5.02 -16.09
CA SER A 180 -12.79 5.50 -15.87
C SER A 180 -13.66 4.46 -15.17
N LEU A 181 -13.50 3.18 -15.52
CA LEU A 181 -14.13 2.06 -14.83
C LEU A 181 -13.61 1.93 -13.38
N VAL A 182 -12.30 2.08 -13.17
CA VAL A 182 -11.69 2.06 -11.82
C VAL A 182 -12.21 3.21 -10.94
N ASP A 183 -12.32 4.45 -11.43
CA ASP A 183 -12.93 5.58 -10.68
C ASP A 183 -14.38 5.27 -10.31
N THR A 184 -15.18 4.84 -11.28
CA THR A 184 -16.60 4.52 -11.10
C THR A 184 -16.81 3.44 -10.03
N ILE A 185 -15.97 2.40 -10.06
CA ILE A 185 -16.01 1.29 -9.11
C ILE A 185 -15.56 1.72 -7.72
N ILE A 186 -14.44 2.45 -7.59
CA ILE A 186 -13.96 2.95 -6.27
C ILE A 186 -15.01 3.87 -5.63
N ARG A 187 -15.65 4.73 -6.43
CA ARG A 187 -16.71 5.65 -5.97
C ARG A 187 -18.02 4.95 -5.57
N SER A 188 -18.21 3.68 -5.94
CA SER A 188 -19.34 2.87 -5.42
C SER A 188 -19.17 2.48 -3.95
N GLY A 189 -17.94 2.54 -3.40
CA GLY A 189 -17.62 2.06 -2.05
C GLY A 189 -17.86 0.56 -1.82
N SER A 190 -18.17 -0.21 -2.85
CA SER A 190 -18.71 -1.57 -2.76
C SER A 190 -17.70 -2.68 -3.09
N VAL A 191 -16.44 -2.33 -3.37
CA VAL A 191 -15.37 -3.25 -3.81
C VAL A 191 -14.14 -3.07 -2.94
N GLY A 192 -13.59 -4.17 -2.40
CA GLY A 192 -12.44 -4.16 -1.50
C GLY A 192 -11.09 -4.13 -2.24
N VAL A 193 -11.01 -4.80 -3.38
CA VAL A 193 -9.81 -4.86 -4.25
C VAL A 193 -10.17 -4.58 -5.69
N VAL A 194 -9.41 -3.68 -6.32
CA VAL A 194 -9.36 -3.51 -7.76
C VAL A 194 -7.93 -3.78 -8.23
N VAL A 195 -7.75 -4.86 -8.99
CA VAL A 195 -6.51 -5.15 -9.72
C VAL A 195 -6.63 -4.55 -11.12
N VAL A 196 -5.56 -3.92 -11.59
CA VAL A 196 -5.38 -3.56 -12.99
C VAL A 196 -4.09 -4.25 -13.43
N ASP A 197 -4.19 -5.34 -14.19
CA ASP A 197 -3.01 -6.01 -14.73
C ASP A 197 -2.70 -5.46 -16.12
N SER A 198 -1.41 -5.28 -16.40
CA SER A 198 -0.94 -4.21 -17.27
C SER A 198 -0.14 -4.70 -18.46
N ILE A 199 -0.48 -4.17 -19.65
CA ILE A 199 0.35 -4.28 -20.87
C ILE A 199 1.83 -3.99 -20.54
N ALA A 200 2.67 -4.95 -20.89
CA ALA A 200 4.06 -5.07 -20.49
C ALA A 200 4.90 -3.77 -20.38
N THR A 201 5.85 -3.78 -19.44
CA THR A 201 6.87 -2.74 -19.31
C THR A 201 7.88 -2.85 -20.46
N PHE A 202 7.80 -1.91 -21.41
CA PHE A 202 8.74 -1.85 -22.54
C PHE A 202 10.16 -1.51 -22.05
N GLY A 203 11.05 -2.50 -22.03
CA GLY A 203 12.46 -2.36 -21.69
C GLY A 203 13.24 -1.63 -22.79
N GLY A 204 13.14 -0.30 -22.83
CA GLY A 204 13.79 0.54 -23.84
C GLY A 204 15.29 0.29 -23.96
N PHE A 205 15.78 0.18 -25.20
CA PHE A 205 17.18 -0.13 -25.51
C PHE A 205 18.13 0.89 -24.85
N GLY A 206 19.03 0.40 -23.98
CA GLY A 206 19.98 1.23 -23.24
C GLY A 206 19.44 1.95 -21.99
N GLY A 207 18.15 1.85 -21.67
CA GLY A 207 17.56 2.47 -20.49
C GLY A 207 17.74 1.68 -19.17
N PRO A 208 17.50 2.30 -18.00
CA PRO A 208 17.46 1.59 -16.72
C PRO A 208 16.36 0.53 -16.70
N LYS A 209 16.72 -0.74 -16.42
CA LYS A 209 15.82 -1.92 -16.49
C LYS A 209 14.69 -1.96 -15.45
N ASP A 210 14.52 -0.90 -14.66
CA ASP A 210 13.53 -0.78 -13.58
C ASP A 210 12.63 0.48 -13.76
N VAL A 211 12.52 1.01 -14.98
CA VAL A 211 11.45 1.95 -15.35
C VAL A 211 10.08 1.26 -15.40
N THR A 212 9.00 2.00 -15.13
CA THR A 212 7.62 1.48 -15.18
C THR A 212 6.74 2.34 -16.07
N CYS A 213 5.76 1.71 -16.72
CA CYS A 213 4.75 2.38 -17.56
C CYS A 213 3.89 3.36 -16.74
N GLY A 214 3.20 4.29 -17.41
CA GLY A 214 2.44 5.37 -16.74
C GLY A 214 3.33 6.51 -16.19
N GLY A 215 4.62 6.54 -16.54
CA GLY A 215 5.53 7.63 -16.19
C GLY A 215 5.91 7.66 -14.72
N ASN A 216 5.86 8.84 -14.09
CA ASN A 216 6.26 9.01 -12.67
C ASN A 216 5.07 9.16 -11.71
N ALA A 217 3.84 9.39 -12.18
CA ALA A 217 2.69 9.67 -11.33
C ALA A 217 2.42 8.52 -10.33
N LEU A 218 2.32 7.28 -10.83
CA LEU A 218 2.08 6.08 -10.01
C LEU A 218 3.13 5.93 -8.90
N LYS A 219 4.40 6.21 -9.21
CA LYS A 219 5.53 6.14 -8.27
C LYS A 219 5.38 7.08 -7.08
N PHE A 220 4.69 8.21 -7.23
CA PHE A 220 4.37 9.13 -6.12
C PHE A 220 3.12 8.72 -5.34
N TYR A 221 2.02 8.43 -6.06
CA TYR A 221 0.73 8.03 -5.46
C TYR A 221 0.85 6.74 -4.64
N ALA A 222 1.48 5.70 -5.20
CA ALA A 222 1.64 4.39 -4.57
C ALA A 222 2.16 4.50 -3.12
N SER A 223 1.47 3.85 -2.18
CA SER A 223 1.89 3.74 -0.78
C SER A 223 2.88 2.59 -0.58
N VAL A 224 2.75 1.52 -1.36
CA VAL A 224 3.70 0.41 -1.44
C VAL A 224 4.13 0.24 -2.90
N ARG A 225 5.43 0.04 -3.14
CA ARG A 225 5.96 -0.38 -4.47
C ARG A 225 6.79 -1.65 -4.27
N LEU A 226 6.43 -2.71 -4.97
CA LEU A 226 7.14 -3.99 -4.98
C LEU A 226 7.83 -4.21 -6.32
N ASN A 227 9.10 -4.60 -6.27
CA ASN A 227 9.84 -5.06 -7.44
C ASN A 227 9.98 -6.58 -7.36
N ILE A 228 9.38 -7.30 -8.32
CA ILE A 228 9.29 -8.76 -8.35
C ILE A 228 10.13 -9.32 -9.50
N LYS A 229 11.07 -10.22 -9.20
CA LYS A 229 12.00 -10.80 -10.18
C LYS A 229 12.11 -12.31 -9.99
N ARG A 230 11.97 -13.08 -11.08
CA ARG A 230 12.28 -14.52 -11.09
C ARG A 230 13.80 -14.68 -11.03
N ILE A 231 14.30 -15.30 -9.97
CA ILE A 231 15.73 -15.52 -9.75
C ILE A 231 16.20 -16.93 -10.13
N GLY A 232 15.29 -17.88 -10.28
CA GLY A 232 15.61 -19.25 -10.70
C GLY A 232 14.39 -20.11 -10.98
N LEU A 233 14.65 -21.36 -11.31
CA LEU A 233 13.63 -22.40 -11.49
C LEU A 233 13.71 -23.40 -10.34
N VAL A 234 12.55 -23.83 -9.84
CA VAL A 234 12.46 -24.88 -8.82
C VAL A 234 12.27 -26.21 -9.55
N LYS A 235 13.19 -27.15 -9.33
CA LYS A 235 13.15 -28.48 -9.94
C LYS A 235 12.98 -29.58 -8.90
N LYS A 236 12.36 -30.69 -9.31
CA LYS A 236 12.24 -31.91 -8.52
C LYS A 236 12.64 -33.08 -9.41
N ALA A 237 13.75 -33.74 -9.07
CA ALA A 237 14.50 -34.56 -10.02
C ALA A 237 14.75 -33.78 -11.33
N GLU A 238 14.20 -34.23 -12.44
CA GLU A 238 14.38 -33.61 -13.77
C GLU A 238 13.29 -32.59 -14.12
N GLU A 239 12.11 -32.69 -13.49
CA GLU A 239 10.94 -31.86 -13.77
C GLU A 239 11.07 -30.45 -13.17
N THR A 240 10.56 -29.43 -13.88
CA THR A 240 10.54 -28.04 -13.40
C THR A 240 9.16 -27.70 -12.82
N ILE A 241 9.02 -27.87 -11.50
CA ILE A 241 7.75 -27.71 -10.78
C ILE A 241 7.35 -26.25 -10.53
N GLY A 242 8.26 -25.29 -10.75
CA GLY A 242 7.97 -23.89 -10.42
C GLY A 242 9.11 -22.91 -10.68
N SER A 243 8.91 -21.68 -10.21
CA SER A 243 9.86 -20.57 -10.28
C SER A 243 10.22 -20.07 -8.88
N ARG A 244 11.52 -19.83 -8.62
CA ARG A 244 11.98 -19.15 -7.40
C ARG A 244 11.92 -17.65 -7.67
N VAL A 245 11.18 -16.92 -6.85
CA VAL A 245 10.88 -15.50 -7.04
C VAL A 245 11.39 -14.70 -5.85
N GLN A 246 11.99 -13.55 -6.14
CA GLN A 246 12.43 -12.56 -5.17
C GLN A 246 11.57 -11.31 -5.28
N ILE A 247 11.16 -10.76 -4.13
CA ILE A 247 10.44 -9.49 -4.05
C ILE A 247 11.21 -8.53 -3.15
N LYS A 248 11.46 -7.31 -3.65
CA LYS A 248 12.01 -6.20 -2.87
C LYS A 248 10.94 -5.14 -2.65
N VAL A 249 10.74 -4.73 -1.40
CA VAL A 249 9.86 -3.61 -1.03
C VAL A 249 10.58 -2.28 -1.36
N VAL A 250 10.43 -1.78 -2.58
CA VAL A 250 11.13 -0.56 -3.05
C VAL A 250 10.56 0.72 -2.44
N LYS A 251 9.30 0.71 -2.03
CA LYS A 251 8.67 1.82 -1.28
C LYS A 251 7.64 1.27 -0.30
N ASN A 252 7.57 1.86 0.88
CA ASN A 252 6.51 1.63 1.86
C ASN A 252 6.30 2.93 2.64
N LYS A 253 5.05 3.42 2.71
CA LYS A 253 4.65 4.63 3.46
C LYS A 253 4.12 4.33 4.88
N LEU A 254 4.02 3.07 5.28
CA LEU A 254 3.41 2.64 6.55
C LEU A 254 4.36 1.82 7.45
N SER A 255 5.53 1.44 6.95
CA SER A 255 6.50 0.60 7.66
C SER A 255 7.87 0.65 6.95
N PRO A 256 8.97 0.21 7.61
CA PRO A 256 10.31 0.29 7.02
C PRO A 256 10.42 -0.39 5.64
N PRO A 257 10.87 0.33 4.59
CA PRO A 257 11.03 -0.20 3.24
C PRO A 257 12.32 -1.05 3.10
N PHE A 258 12.64 -1.40 1.85
CA PHE A 258 13.87 -2.08 1.39
C PHE A 258 14.11 -3.50 1.90
N LYS A 259 13.19 -4.08 2.69
CA LYS A 259 13.18 -5.52 2.97
C LYS A 259 13.05 -6.31 1.65
N THR A 260 13.80 -7.40 1.54
CA THR A 260 13.74 -8.37 0.43
C THR A 260 13.32 -9.72 0.99
N ILE A 261 12.43 -10.42 0.28
CA ILE A 261 12.01 -11.80 0.57
C ILE A 261 12.04 -12.66 -0.69
N GLU A 262 11.98 -13.97 -0.50
CA GLU A 262 11.94 -14.95 -1.58
C GLU A 262 10.99 -16.10 -1.26
N PHE A 263 10.26 -16.57 -2.26
CA PHE A 263 9.40 -17.75 -2.14
C PHE A 263 9.40 -18.57 -3.44
N ASP A 264 8.80 -19.75 -3.37
CA ASP A 264 8.57 -20.60 -4.54
C ASP A 264 7.16 -20.36 -5.07
N LEU A 265 7.02 -20.09 -6.37
CA LEU A 265 5.76 -20.23 -7.10
C LEU A 265 5.71 -21.61 -7.74
N GLU A 266 4.76 -22.46 -7.36
CA GLU A 266 4.46 -23.72 -8.03
C GLU A 266 3.51 -23.47 -9.20
N PHE A 267 3.81 -24.04 -10.37
CA PHE A 267 2.97 -23.86 -11.56
C PHE A 267 1.61 -24.53 -11.34
N GLY A 268 0.53 -23.85 -11.75
CA GLY A 268 -0.84 -24.31 -11.52
C GLY A 268 -1.31 -24.28 -10.06
N LYS A 269 -0.60 -23.60 -9.15
CA LYS A 269 -1.00 -23.45 -7.72
C LYS A 269 -0.68 -22.09 -7.10
N GLY A 270 0.35 -21.40 -7.59
CA GLY A 270 0.81 -20.14 -7.03
C GLY A 270 1.78 -20.31 -5.85
N ILE A 271 1.62 -19.50 -4.79
CA ILE A 271 2.59 -19.33 -3.70
C ILE A 271 2.63 -20.57 -2.80
N CYS A 272 3.80 -21.22 -2.71
CA CYS A 272 3.99 -22.40 -1.89
C CYS A 272 4.13 -22.05 -0.40
N GLN A 273 3.00 -21.82 0.29
CA GLN A 273 2.95 -21.45 1.72
C GLN A 273 3.74 -22.41 2.63
N ALA A 274 3.75 -23.72 2.34
CA ALA A 274 4.56 -24.69 3.09
C ALA A 274 6.07 -24.41 3.01
N SER A 275 6.56 -23.90 1.87
CA SER A 275 7.97 -23.46 1.72
C SER A 275 8.27 -22.24 2.59
N GLU A 276 7.33 -21.30 2.68
CA GLU A 276 7.47 -20.09 3.50
C GLU A 276 7.48 -20.40 5.00
N ILE A 277 6.58 -21.29 5.44
CA ILE A 277 6.50 -21.77 6.83
C ILE A 277 7.81 -22.46 7.22
N ILE A 278 8.41 -23.27 6.33
CA ILE A 278 9.72 -23.89 6.57
C ILE A 278 10.81 -22.81 6.75
N ASP A 279 10.91 -21.84 5.84
CA ASP A 279 11.97 -20.82 5.91
C ASP A 279 11.82 -19.90 7.13
N LEU A 280 10.58 -19.55 7.52
CA LEU A 280 10.29 -18.80 8.74
C LEU A 280 10.57 -19.64 10.01
N ALA A 281 10.12 -20.89 10.07
CA ALA A 281 10.33 -21.74 11.24
C ALA A 281 11.83 -22.06 11.46
N LEU A 282 12.62 -22.20 10.40
CA LEU A 282 14.09 -22.30 10.48
C LEU A 282 14.70 -21.00 11.03
N LYS A 283 14.31 -19.85 10.48
CA LYS A 283 14.80 -18.52 10.88
C LYS A 283 14.51 -18.21 12.35
N HIS A 284 13.37 -18.65 12.87
CA HIS A 284 12.96 -18.47 14.27
C HIS A 284 13.31 -19.66 15.19
N LYS A 285 14.11 -20.62 14.72
CA LYS A 285 14.56 -21.82 15.46
C LYS A 285 13.44 -22.73 15.99
N ILE A 286 12.29 -22.71 15.33
CA ILE A 286 11.15 -23.61 15.57
C ILE A 286 11.39 -24.95 14.85
N LEU A 287 11.98 -24.90 13.65
CA LEU A 287 12.57 -26.07 12.99
C LEU A 287 14.08 -26.07 13.24
N THR A 288 14.65 -27.26 13.42
CA THR A 288 16.10 -27.47 13.36
C THR A 288 16.48 -28.26 12.11
N LYS A 289 17.64 -27.95 11.52
CA LYS A 289 18.16 -28.65 10.34
C LYS A 289 19.50 -29.30 10.69
N SER A 290 19.61 -30.59 10.44
CA SER A 290 20.82 -31.39 10.70
C SER A 290 21.19 -32.14 9.43
N GLY A 291 22.15 -31.60 8.68
CA GLY A 291 22.49 -32.10 7.34
C GLY A 291 21.29 -32.01 6.39
N GLY A 292 20.89 -33.16 5.82
CA GLY A 292 19.72 -33.28 4.96
C GLY A 292 18.37 -33.38 5.69
N PHE A 293 18.36 -33.53 7.02
CA PHE A 293 17.14 -33.74 7.81
C PHE A 293 16.61 -32.45 8.43
N TYR A 294 15.29 -32.33 8.45
CA TYR A 294 14.54 -31.31 9.20
C TYR A 294 13.88 -32.00 10.41
N THR A 295 14.07 -31.45 11.61
CA THR A 295 13.43 -31.95 12.83
C THR A 295 12.41 -30.93 13.31
N TYR A 296 11.16 -31.40 13.47
CA TYR A 296 10.08 -30.68 14.15
C TYR A 296 9.70 -31.47 15.38
N GLU A 297 9.87 -30.86 16.55
CA GLU A 297 9.69 -31.53 17.84
C GLU A 297 10.55 -32.81 17.88
N ASP A 298 9.96 -34.00 17.99
CA ASP A 298 10.69 -35.28 17.94
C ASP A 298 10.73 -35.95 16.55
N LYS A 299 10.02 -35.41 15.56
CA LYS A 299 9.85 -36.03 14.22
C LYS A 299 10.88 -35.52 13.22
N LYS A 300 11.54 -36.45 12.52
CA LYS A 300 12.60 -36.18 11.52
C LYS A 300 12.11 -36.45 10.10
N TYR A 301 12.29 -35.48 9.22
CA TYR A 301 11.88 -35.52 7.81
C TYR A 301 13.11 -35.38 6.90
N HIS A 302 13.23 -36.25 5.88
CA HIS A 302 14.36 -36.26 4.96
C HIS A 302 14.14 -35.32 3.76
N GLY A 303 14.92 -34.25 3.67
CA GLY A 303 14.81 -33.26 2.60
C GLY A 303 13.62 -32.28 2.76
N ARG A 304 13.64 -31.20 1.96
CA ARG A 304 12.62 -30.12 2.02
C ARG A 304 11.25 -30.63 1.58
N ASP A 305 11.21 -31.53 0.60
CA ASP A 305 9.99 -32.10 0.03
C ASP A 305 9.18 -32.93 1.03
N ALA A 306 9.83 -33.74 1.87
CA ALA A 306 9.15 -34.50 2.91
C ALA A 306 8.51 -33.56 3.96
N MET A 307 9.19 -32.46 4.29
CA MET A 307 8.65 -31.44 5.19
C MET A 307 7.49 -30.65 4.54
N LYS A 308 7.58 -30.30 3.25
CA LYS A 308 6.47 -29.72 2.49
C LYS A 308 5.24 -30.65 2.49
N ALA A 309 5.45 -31.94 2.23
CA ALA A 309 4.38 -32.94 2.24
C ALA A 309 3.73 -33.09 3.63
N PHE A 310 4.53 -33.09 4.71
CA PHE A 310 4.00 -33.11 6.07
C PHE A 310 3.11 -31.88 6.37
N ILE A 311 3.56 -30.67 6.02
CA ILE A 311 2.80 -29.42 6.25
C ILE A 311 1.52 -29.35 5.40
N ASN A 312 1.54 -29.90 4.18
CA ASN A 312 0.35 -29.95 3.32
C ASN A 312 -0.68 -30.99 3.78
N ASN A 313 -0.22 -32.12 4.34
CA ASN A 313 -1.08 -33.22 4.77
C ASN A 313 -1.59 -33.09 6.22
N ASN A 314 -1.07 -32.13 7.00
CA ASN A 314 -1.43 -31.93 8.40
C ASN A 314 -1.72 -30.45 8.69
N GLU A 315 -3.01 -30.11 8.67
CA GLU A 315 -3.50 -28.74 8.86
C GLU A 315 -3.31 -28.23 10.29
N ASP A 316 -3.49 -29.08 11.30
CA ASP A 316 -3.28 -28.74 12.71
C ASP A 316 -1.84 -28.27 12.96
N ALA A 317 -0.85 -29.06 12.51
CA ALA A 317 0.56 -28.73 12.63
C ALA A 317 0.96 -27.49 11.80
N ARG A 318 0.26 -27.23 10.69
CA ARG A 318 0.46 -26.03 9.86
C ARG A 318 0.01 -24.76 10.59
N GLU A 319 -1.18 -24.76 11.19
CA GLU A 319 -1.68 -23.61 11.94
C GLU A 319 -0.93 -23.44 13.28
N GLU A 320 -0.53 -24.52 13.94
CA GLU A 320 0.34 -24.47 15.12
C GLU A 320 1.73 -23.87 14.78
N MET A 321 2.35 -24.26 13.67
CA MET A 321 3.58 -23.63 13.18
C MET A 321 3.37 -22.14 12.88
N LYS A 322 2.27 -21.75 12.22
CA LYS A 322 1.93 -20.34 11.97
C LYS A 322 1.76 -19.56 13.29
N LEU A 323 1.17 -20.14 14.33
CA LEU A 323 1.00 -19.51 15.64
C LEU A 323 2.36 -19.31 16.34
N LYS A 324 3.16 -20.39 16.46
CA LYS A 324 4.53 -20.35 16.99
C LYS A 324 5.40 -19.31 16.25
N ILE A 325 5.23 -19.14 14.93
CA ILE A 325 5.89 -18.10 14.13
C ILE A 325 5.39 -16.68 14.49
N LYS A 326 4.07 -16.46 14.55
CA LYS A 326 3.48 -15.14 14.89
C LYS A 326 3.93 -14.64 16.27
N GLU A 327 3.96 -15.52 17.27
CA GLU A 327 4.44 -15.18 18.62
C GLU A 327 5.91 -14.73 18.61
N LYS A 328 6.78 -15.48 17.93
CA LYS A 328 8.22 -15.12 17.79
C LYS A 328 8.43 -13.82 17.00
N LEU A 329 7.56 -13.50 16.05
CA LEU A 329 7.59 -12.23 15.31
C LEU A 329 7.15 -11.05 16.19
N ALA A 330 6.09 -11.20 16.99
CA ALA A 330 5.63 -10.16 17.91
C ALA A 330 6.70 -9.83 18.97
N ALA A 331 7.27 -10.86 19.60
CA ALA A 331 8.37 -10.69 20.57
C ALA A 331 9.54 -9.89 19.98
N GLY A 332 9.97 -10.23 18.75
CA GLY A 332 11.10 -9.58 18.08
C GLY A 332 10.86 -8.15 17.58
N HIS A 333 9.63 -7.63 17.58
CA HIS A 333 9.38 -6.20 17.35
C HIS A 333 9.60 -5.39 18.64
N THR A 334 9.13 -5.90 19.78
CA THR A 334 9.29 -5.29 21.12
C THR A 334 10.74 -4.99 21.49
N GLU A 335 11.70 -5.75 20.97
CA GLU A 335 13.15 -5.51 21.17
C GLU A 335 13.71 -4.45 20.20
N LYS A 336 13.20 -4.36 18.97
CA LYS A 336 13.69 -3.43 17.93
C LYS A 336 13.11 -2.04 18.05
N GLU A 337 11.85 -1.94 18.47
CA GLU A 337 11.16 -0.67 18.70
C GLU A 337 11.86 0.13 19.81
N LYS A 338 12.22 -0.55 20.92
CA LYS A 338 13.05 0.03 22.00
C LYS A 338 14.42 0.53 21.54
N VAL A 339 15.04 -0.13 20.55
CA VAL A 339 16.33 0.31 19.98
C VAL A 339 16.13 1.52 19.06
N ALA A 340 15.00 1.61 18.34
CA ALA A 340 14.67 2.78 17.53
C ALA A 340 14.39 4.01 18.42
N ASP A 341 13.56 3.88 19.44
CA ASP A 341 13.26 4.97 20.39
C ASP A 341 14.52 5.46 21.11
N ALA A 342 15.37 4.54 21.58
CA ALA A 342 16.62 4.89 22.26
C ALA A 342 17.57 5.72 21.39
N ILE A 343 17.60 5.48 20.08
CA ILE A 343 18.40 6.26 19.11
C ILE A 343 17.80 7.66 18.92
N VAL A 344 16.48 7.79 18.85
CA VAL A 344 15.81 9.10 18.73
C VAL A 344 16.03 9.97 19.97
N THR A 345 16.05 9.39 21.17
CA THR A 345 16.38 10.11 22.41
C THR A 345 17.84 10.54 22.55
N ALA A 346 18.73 10.13 21.64
CA ALA A 346 20.17 10.39 21.73
C ALA A 346 20.68 11.51 20.80
N THR A 347 19.81 12.13 19.99
CA THR A 347 20.21 13.10 18.95
C THR A 347 19.57 14.49 19.13
N ASP A 348 19.44 14.96 20.37
CA ASP A 348 18.96 16.31 20.70
C ASP A 348 20.07 17.13 21.39
N SER A 349 21.21 17.25 20.70
CA SER A 349 22.33 18.12 21.04
C SER A 349 23.01 18.59 19.74
N GLU A 350 23.43 19.85 19.69
CA GLU A 350 23.72 20.60 18.45
C GLU A 350 24.86 20.02 17.57
N PRO A 351 24.80 20.21 16.23
CA PRO A 351 25.82 19.71 15.32
C PRO A 351 27.05 20.63 15.24
N THR A 352 28.19 20.16 15.75
CA THR A 352 29.49 20.80 15.50
C THR A 352 30.00 20.45 14.11
N GLU A 353 30.40 21.46 13.31
CA GLU A 353 31.06 21.23 12.03
C GLU A 353 32.41 20.54 12.20
N VAL A 354 32.69 19.52 11.38
CA VAL A 354 34.02 18.91 11.25
C VAL A 354 34.42 18.91 9.77
N ILE A 355 35.31 19.83 9.43
CA ILE A 355 35.86 19.95 8.07
C ILE A 355 36.87 18.82 7.86
N ALA A 356 36.58 17.89 6.95
CA ALA A 356 37.55 16.90 6.50
C ALA A 356 38.53 17.56 5.51
N SER A 357 39.83 17.52 5.84
CA SER A 357 40.90 18.00 4.96
C SER A 357 41.23 16.95 3.89
N ASP A 358 41.21 17.36 2.63
CA ASP A 358 41.62 16.55 1.48
C ASP A 358 43.14 16.70 1.23
N SER A 359 43.82 15.59 0.93
CA SER A 359 45.25 15.58 0.55
C SER A 359 45.70 14.21 -0.01
N THR A 360 46.15 14.22 -1.28
CA THR A 360 47.34 13.52 -1.84
C THR A 360 47.55 12.01 -1.58
N ASP A 361 47.81 11.14 -2.55
CA ASP A 361 47.94 11.26 -4.02
C ASP A 361 47.66 9.87 -4.65
N ASP A 362 47.18 9.80 -5.90
CA ASP A 362 47.10 8.57 -6.70
C ASP A 362 48.26 8.51 -7.71
N GLU A 363 49.19 7.55 -7.58
CA GLU A 363 50.23 7.31 -8.58
C GLU A 363 49.70 6.55 -9.81
N VAL A 364 50.09 7.00 -11.00
CA VAL A 364 49.70 6.39 -12.27
C VAL A 364 50.64 5.24 -12.63
N ALA A 365 50.13 4.01 -12.63
CA ALA A 365 50.84 2.82 -13.11
C ALA A 365 50.08 2.11 -14.25
N ALA A 366 50.40 2.47 -15.49
CA ALA A 366 49.98 1.73 -16.68
C ALA A 366 51.21 1.12 -17.37
N VAL A 367 51.24 -0.21 -17.50
CA VAL A 367 52.21 -0.96 -18.33
C VAL A 367 51.47 -2.11 -19.02
N GLU A 368 51.82 -2.39 -20.27
CA GLU A 368 51.16 -3.32 -21.18
C GLU A 368 51.62 -4.78 -21.01
N ALA A 369 50.73 -5.72 -21.34
CA ALA A 369 51.03 -7.02 -21.97
C ALA A 369 49.74 -7.62 -22.57
#